data_AF-H8FN42-F1
#
_entry.id   AF-H8FN42-F1
#
_cell.length_a   1.000
_cell.length_b   1.000
_cell.length_c   1.000
_cell.angle_alpha   90.00
_cell.angle_beta   90.00
_cell.angle_gamma   90.00
#
_symmetry.space_group_name_H-M   'P 1'
#
loop_
_entity.id
_entity.type
_entity.pdbx_description
1 polymer ?
#
loop_
_entity_poly.entity_id
_entity_poly.type
_entity_poly.pdbx_seq_one_letter_code
_entity_poly.pdbx_strand_id
1 'polypeptide(L)'
;MSAVSRSLRGLLLVAGLVAAEPSLSQAADGHWAGVAEQVIAEVDRAEAAMKAGNFDAAEEAAIASYFDFFEGLNMEIAERQALGARRVSDVEALFHDLQSQAAKRADLHGVAASLRKALRADAKQLDADKVGPDGHLKGK
;
A
#
# COMPACT_ATOMS: atom_id res chain seq x y z
N MET A 1 -52.36 -19.25 -48.71
CA MET A 1 -51.13 -19.79 -49.33
C MET A 1 -50.04 -18.74 -49.08
N SER A 2 -49.30 -18.83 -47.97
CA SER A 2 -47.92 -19.37 -47.86
C SER A 2 -46.89 -18.54 -48.65
N ALA A 3 -45.70 -18.15 -48.16
CA ALA A 3 -44.92 -18.61 -47.01
C ALA A 3 -43.87 -17.57 -46.55
N VAL A 4 -43.35 -17.82 -45.35
CA VAL A 4 -42.17 -17.25 -44.67
C VAL A 4 -40.85 -17.73 -45.28
N SER A 5 -39.80 -16.90 -45.27
CA SER A 5 -38.39 -17.32 -45.02
C SER A 5 -37.53 -16.07 -44.72
N ARG A 6 -37.19 -15.76 -43.46
CA ARG A 6 -35.94 -16.10 -42.75
C ARG A 6 -34.65 -15.69 -43.49
N SER A 7 -33.91 -14.75 -42.90
CA SER A 7 -32.44 -14.83 -42.79
C SER A 7 -31.98 -14.01 -41.57
N LEU A 8 -31.36 -14.73 -40.63
CA LEU A 8 -30.60 -14.23 -39.48
C LEU A 8 -29.13 -14.01 -39.90
N ARG A 9 -28.40 -13.29 -39.03
CA ARG A 9 -26.93 -13.05 -38.95
C ARG A 9 -26.53 -11.69 -39.56
N GLY A 10 -25.96 -10.72 -38.84
CA GLY A 10 -25.35 -10.70 -37.52
C GLY A 10 -23.91 -10.21 -37.65
N LEU A 11 -23.56 -9.08 -37.03
CA LEU A 11 -22.22 -8.80 -36.51
C LEU A 11 -22.29 -7.56 -35.60
N LEU A 12 -22.27 -7.79 -34.28
CA LEU A 12 -22.01 -6.75 -33.27
C LEU A 12 -20.51 -6.84 -32.96
N LEU A 13 -19.73 -5.88 -33.47
CA LEU A 13 -18.33 -5.69 -33.09
C LEU A 13 -18.32 -4.80 -31.84
N VAL A 14 -18.24 -5.43 -30.67
CA VAL A 14 -17.87 -4.72 -29.43
C VAL A 14 -16.36 -4.76 -29.36
N ALA A 15 -15.72 -3.63 -29.68
CA ALA A 15 -14.31 -3.41 -29.40
C ALA A 15 -14.16 -3.21 -27.89
N GLY A 16 -13.78 -4.28 -27.18
CA GLY A 16 -13.41 -4.20 -25.77
C GLY A 16 -12.08 -3.48 -25.62
N LEU A 17 -12.10 -2.25 -25.12
CA LEU A 17 -10.93 -1.58 -24.60
C LEU A 17 -10.56 -2.29 -23.30
N VAL A 18 -9.62 -3.24 -23.36
CA VAL A 18 -9.02 -3.82 -22.14
C VAL A 18 -8.17 -2.73 -21.52
N ALA A 19 -8.71 -2.07 -20.49
CA ALA A 19 -7.87 -1.32 -19.57
C ALA A 19 -6.91 -2.32 -18.95
N ALA A 20 -5.62 -2.21 -19.26
CA ALA A 20 -4.59 -2.94 -18.55
C ALA A 20 -4.55 -2.39 -17.12
N GLU A 21 -5.20 -3.10 -16.21
CA GLU A 21 -5.01 -2.86 -14.78
C GLU A 21 -3.54 -3.13 -14.46
N PRO A 22 -2.83 -2.21 -13.77
CA PRO A 22 -1.50 -2.50 -13.29
C PRO A 22 -1.63 -3.68 -12.32
N SER A 23 -1.26 -4.86 -12.78
CA SER A 23 -1.13 -6.03 -11.94
C SER A 23 0.02 -5.76 -10.97
N LEU A 24 -0.30 -5.29 -9.77
CA LEU A 24 0.57 -5.37 -8.60
C LEU A 24 0.66 -6.84 -8.18
N SER A 25 1.21 -7.67 -9.05
CA SER A 25 1.55 -9.06 -8.75
C SER A 25 3.05 -9.24 -8.95
N GLN A 26 3.80 -8.39 -8.25
CA GLN A 26 5.02 -8.88 -7.67
C GLN A 26 4.57 -9.51 -6.35
N ALA A 27 4.37 -10.84 -6.36
CA ALA A 27 4.18 -11.59 -5.14
C ALA A 27 5.37 -11.25 -4.25
N ALA A 28 5.16 -10.35 -3.29
CA ALA A 28 6.12 -10.06 -2.26
C ALA A 28 6.36 -11.40 -1.56
N ASP A 29 7.63 -11.80 -1.39
CA ASP A 29 8.03 -13.15 -1.01
C ASP A 29 7.50 -13.61 0.39
N GLY A 30 6.69 -12.79 1.07
CA GLY A 30 5.93 -13.10 2.26
C GLY A 30 4.74 -12.16 2.52
N HIS A 31 3.95 -12.48 3.55
CA HIS A 31 2.73 -11.73 3.89
C HIS A 31 3.05 -10.29 4.28
N TRP A 32 4.06 -10.09 5.12
CA TRP A 32 4.43 -8.78 5.61
C TRP A 32 5.05 -7.91 4.53
N ALA A 33 5.80 -8.51 3.60
CA ALA A 33 6.27 -7.80 2.42
C ALA A 33 5.10 -7.27 1.58
N GLY A 34 4.00 -8.02 1.47
CA GLY A 34 2.78 -7.56 0.82
C GLY A 34 2.05 -6.43 1.57
N VAL A 35 2.04 -6.48 2.91
CA VAL A 35 1.49 -5.40 3.74
C VAL A 35 2.34 -4.13 3.63
N ALA A 36 3.67 -4.24 3.69
CA ALA A 36 4.58 -3.11 3.55
C ALA A 36 4.42 -2.40 2.21
N GLU A 37 4.26 -3.13 1.10
CA GLU A 37 4.03 -2.47 -0.20
C GLU A 37 2.68 -1.75 -0.28
N GLN A 38 1.65 -2.21 0.45
CA GLN A 38 0.37 -1.47 0.55
C GLN A 38 0.55 -0.15 1.31
N VAL A 39 1.26 -0.18 2.44
CA VAL A 39 1.63 1.04 3.19
C VAL A 39 2.46 1.98 2.31
N ILE A 40 3.45 1.45 1.59
CA ILE A 40 4.33 2.23 0.70
C ILE A 40 3.55 2.86 -0.45
N ALA A 41 2.52 2.19 -0.98
CA ALA A 41 1.69 2.77 -2.03
C ALA A 41 0.97 4.07 -1.57
N GLU A 42 0.60 4.16 -0.30
CA GLU A 42 0.07 5.41 0.29
C GLU A 42 1.16 6.48 0.46
N VAL A 43 2.35 6.08 0.90
CA VAL A 43 3.51 6.98 1.00
C VAL A 43 3.89 7.54 -0.38
N ASP A 44 3.85 6.71 -1.43
CA ASP A 44 4.06 7.09 -2.83
C ASP A 44 2.99 8.07 -3.30
N ARG A 45 1.72 7.82 -2.95
CA ARG A 45 0.61 8.71 -3.26
C ARG A 45 0.78 10.07 -2.59
N ALA A 46 1.19 10.10 -1.32
CA ALA A 46 1.46 11.35 -0.60
C ALA A 46 2.55 12.17 -1.29
N GLU A 47 3.68 11.53 -1.64
CA GLU A 47 4.80 12.19 -2.34
C GLU A 47 4.38 12.69 -3.74
N ALA A 48 3.62 11.89 -4.50
CA ALA A 48 3.14 12.27 -5.82
C ALA A 48 2.14 13.43 -5.77
N ALA A 49 1.19 13.39 -4.83
CA ALA A 49 0.21 14.46 -4.61
C ALA A 49 0.90 15.77 -4.20
N MET A 50 1.89 15.70 -3.31
CA MET A 50 2.70 16.85 -2.90
C MET A 50 3.40 17.49 -4.11
N LYS A 51 4.05 16.69 -4.96
CA LYS A 51 4.73 17.17 -6.19
C LYS A 51 3.76 17.78 -7.20
N ALA A 52 2.52 17.29 -7.25
CA ALA A 52 1.46 17.82 -8.10
C ALA A 52 0.80 19.10 -7.52
N GLY A 53 1.17 19.52 -6.30
CA GLY A 53 0.54 20.65 -5.60
C GLY A 53 -0.85 20.34 -5.03
N ASN A 54 -1.24 19.06 -4.99
CA ASN A 54 -2.49 18.61 -4.38
C ASN A 54 -2.24 18.31 -2.90
N PHE A 55 -2.11 19.39 -2.11
CA PHE A 55 -1.68 19.30 -0.70
C PHE A 55 -2.66 18.53 0.19
N ASP A 56 -3.97 18.71 -0.01
CA ASP A 56 -4.98 18.02 0.80
C ASP A 56 -4.92 16.51 0.58
N ALA A 57 -4.77 16.06 -0.67
CA ALA A 57 -4.58 14.64 -0.98
C ALA A 57 -3.23 14.10 -0.48
N ALA A 58 -2.20 14.94 -0.41
CA ALA A 58 -0.92 14.55 0.16
C ALA A 58 -1.02 14.30 1.67
N GLU A 59 -1.72 15.17 2.39
CA GLU A 59 -1.99 15.03 3.82
C GLU A 59 -2.87 13.82 4.12
N GLU A 60 -3.97 13.65 3.36
CA GLU A 60 -4.86 12.48 3.48
C GLU A 60 -4.10 11.16 3.29
N ALA A 61 -3.29 11.05 2.23
CA ALA A 61 -2.50 9.85 1.98
C ALA A 61 -1.41 9.61 3.05
N ALA A 62 -0.77 10.67 3.56
CA ALA A 62 0.20 10.54 4.65
C ALA A 62 -0.44 10.02 5.94
N ILE A 63 -1.66 10.47 6.26
CA ILE A 63 -2.44 9.99 7.41
C ILE A 63 -2.88 8.54 7.19
N ALA A 64 -3.46 8.23 6.03
CA ALA A 64 -3.94 6.89 5.68
C ALA A 64 -2.81 5.85 5.74
N SER A 65 -1.61 6.19 5.27
CA SER A 65 -0.44 5.29 5.32
C SER A 65 -0.19 4.73 6.72
N TYR A 66 -0.43 5.52 7.77
CA TYR A 66 -0.30 5.09 9.15
C TYR A 66 -1.55 4.34 9.64
N PHE A 67 -2.69 5.02 9.73
CA PHE A 67 -3.86 4.49 10.43
C PHE A 67 -4.55 3.35 9.66
N ASP A 68 -4.76 3.53 8.37
CA ASP A 68 -5.56 2.58 7.58
C ASP A 68 -4.74 1.35 7.16
N PHE A 69 -3.43 1.55 6.95
CA PHE A 69 -2.56 0.50 6.41
C PHE A 69 -1.56 -0.03 7.42
N PHE A 70 -0.71 0.80 8.04
CA PHE A 70 0.32 0.29 8.95
C PHE A 70 -0.28 -0.28 10.24
N GLU A 71 -1.15 0.48 10.90
CA GLU A 71 -1.91 0.05 12.08
C GLU A 71 -3.05 -0.88 11.67
N GLY A 72 -3.87 -0.47 10.69
CA GLY A 72 -5.06 -1.22 10.25
C GLY A 72 -4.80 -2.63 9.70
N LEU A 73 -3.59 -2.89 9.17
CA LEU A 73 -3.17 -4.23 8.71
C LEU A 73 -2.25 -4.96 9.71
N ASN A 74 -2.22 -4.52 10.98
CA ASN A 74 -1.46 -5.11 12.09
C ASN A 74 0.07 -5.11 11.94
N MET A 75 0.65 -4.34 11.01
CA MET A 75 2.11 -4.29 10.87
C MET A 75 2.78 -3.66 12.09
N GLU A 76 2.15 -2.65 12.69
CA GLU A 76 2.61 -2.06 13.97
C GLU A 76 2.71 -3.14 15.07
N ILE A 77 1.67 -3.95 15.23
CA ILE A 77 1.62 -5.03 16.22
C ILE A 77 2.73 -6.05 15.92
N ALA A 78 2.88 -6.45 14.66
CA ALA A 78 3.91 -7.37 14.22
C ALA A 78 5.32 -6.87 14.55
N GLU A 79 5.64 -5.62 14.20
CA GLU A 79 6.91 -4.98 14.55
C GLU A 79 7.12 -4.93 16.06
N ARG A 80 6.09 -4.53 16.81
CA ARG A 80 6.17 -4.43 18.28
C ARG A 80 6.47 -5.79 18.93
N GLN A 81 5.85 -6.87 18.44
CA GLN A 81 6.00 -8.21 19.00
C GLN A 81 7.32 -8.88 18.59
N ALA A 82 7.73 -8.73 17.33
CA ALA A 82 8.90 -9.43 16.79
C ALA A 82 10.19 -8.61 16.86
N LEU A 83 10.11 -7.31 16.59
CA LEU A 83 11.27 -6.40 16.48
C LEU A 83 11.43 -5.51 17.72
N GLY A 84 10.38 -5.37 18.51
CA GLY A 84 10.37 -4.72 19.82
C GLY A 84 9.94 -3.25 19.79
N ALA A 85 9.55 -2.76 20.97
CA ALA A 85 8.97 -1.42 21.15
C ALA A 85 9.87 -0.26 20.68
N ARG A 86 11.20 -0.43 20.72
CA ARG A 86 12.12 0.61 20.24
C ARG A 86 12.05 0.75 18.71
N ARG A 87 11.95 -0.36 17.99
CA ARG A 87 11.91 -0.35 16.53
C ARG A 87 10.62 0.29 16.02
N VAL A 88 9.47 -0.15 16.53
CA VAL A 88 8.19 0.44 16.14
C VAL A 88 8.14 1.94 16.42
N SER A 89 8.72 2.40 17.54
CA SER A 89 8.84 3.83 17.84
C SER A 89 9.70 4.60 16.83
N ASP A 90 10.76 4.00 16.27
CA ASP A 90 11.57 4.62 15.22
C ASP A 90 10.79 4.71 13.90
N VAL A 91 9.95 3.73 13.59
CA VAL A 91 9.07 3.73 12.40
C VAL A 91 7.92 4.73 12.56
N GLU A 92 7.25 4.75 13.72
CA GLU A 92 6.22 5.73 14.09
C GLU A 92 6.73 7.18 13.97
N ALA A 93 7.99 7.44 14.33
CA ALA A 93 8.61 8.75 14.18
C ALA A 93 8.71 9.18 12.70
N LEU A 94 9.01 8.25 11.78
CA LEU A 94 9.04 8.54 10.34
C LEU A 94 7.64 8.83 9.79
N PHE A 95 6.61 8.13 10.26
CA PHE A 95 5.23 8.46 9.91
C PHE A 95 4.83 9.85 10.42
N HIS A 96 5.17 10.19 11.66
CA HIS A 96 4.92 11.52 12.21
C HIS A 96 5.62 12.61 11.39
N ASP A 97 6.87 12.39 11.01
CA ASP A 97 7.62 13.33 10.17
C ASP A 97 7.00 13.48 8.78
N LEU A 98 6.49 12.39 8.17
CA LEU A 98 5.79 12.42 6.89
C LEU A 98 4.50 13.26 6.99
N GLN A 99 3.66 12.98 7.98
CA GLN A 99 2.40 13.71 8.23
C GLN A 99 2.68 15.19 8.55
N SER A 100 3.66 15.47 9.40
CA SER A 100 4.06 16.82 9.76
C SER A 100 4.54 17.62 8.55
N GLN A 101 5.35 17.02 7.69
CA GLN A 101 5.82 17.66 6.47
C GLN A 101 4.70 17.85 5.45
N ALA A 102 3.77 16.90 5.33
CA ALA A 102 2.60 17.02 4.46
C ALA A 102 1.71 18.21 4.86
N ALA A 103 1.37 18.32 6.14
CA ALA A 103 0.60 19.44 6.68
C ALA A 103 1.31 20.80 6.51
N LYS A 104 2.64 20.81 6.58
CA LYS A 104 3.48 22.01 6.33
C LYS A 104 3.71 22.29 4.85
N ARG A 105 3.21 21.43 3.94
CA ARG A 105 3.44 21.51 2.49
C ARG A 105 4.93 21.50 2.12
N ALA A 106 5.72 20.79 2.92
CA ALA A 106 7.15 20.61 2.72
C ALA A 106 7.43 19.42 1.79
N ASP A 107 8.67 19.33 1.29
CA ASP A 107 9.11 18.20 0.47
C ASP A 107 9.10 16.90 1.27
N LEU A 108 8.38 15.89 0.77
CA LEU A 108 8.24 14.59 1.43
C LEU A 108 9.34 13.59 1.03
N HIS A 109 10.17 13.91 0.02
CA HIS A 109 11.03 12.92 -0.62
C HIS A 109 11.96 12.17 0.36
N GLY A 110 12.65 12.91 1.23
CA GLY A 110 13.62 12.33 2.16
C GLY A 110 12.98 11.41 3.21
N VAL A 111 11.87 11.85 3.81
CA VAL A 111 11.16 11.06 4.83
C VAL A 111 10.46 9.85 4.20
N ALA A 112 9.85 10.03 3.03
CA ALA A 112 9.21 8.95 2.28
C ALA A 112 10.22 7.85 1.89
N ALA A 113 11.41 8.22 1.42
CA ALA A 113 12.47 7.26 1.10
C ALA A 113 12.94 6.48 2.34
N SER A 114 13.05 7.16 3.49
CA SER A 114 13.46 6.54 4.75
C SER A 114 12.41 5.56 5.26
N LEU A 115 11.13 5.94 5.20
CA LEU A 115 10.01 5.11 5.61
C LEU A 115 9.87 3.86 4.73
N ARG A 116 9.94 3.99 3.40
CA ARG A 116 9.95 2.84 2.48
C ARG A 116 11.05 1.84 2.81
N LYS A 117 12.25 2.33 3.09
CA LYS A 117 13.41 1.49 3.43
C LYS A 117 13.17 0.75 4.75
N ALA A 118 12.64 1.44 5.76
CA ALA A 118 12.32 0.86 7.06
C ALA A 118 11.28 -0.26 6.91
N LEU A 119 10.13 0.05 6.29
CA LEU A 119 9.01 -0.88 6.09
C LEU A 119 9.44 -2.15 5.33
N ARG A 120 10.20 -2.02 4.24
CA ARG A 120 10.70 -3.18 3.49
C ARG A 120 11.67 -4.04 4.31
N ALA A 121 12.54 -3.40 5.10
CA ALA A 121 13.48 -4.12 5.95
C ALA A 121 12.75 -4.88 7.07
N ASP A 122 11.78 -4.23 7.71
CA ASP A 122 11.02 -4.81 8.81
C ASP A 122 10.12 -5.94 8.31
N ALA A 123 9.38 -5.72 7.22
CA ALA A 123 8.58 -6.76 6.59
C ALA A 123 9.37 -8.02 6.22
N LYS A 124 10.56 -7.84 5.63
CA LYS A 124 11.45 -8.97 5.32
C LYS A 124 11.82 -9.75 6.58
N GLN A 125 12.07 -9.06 7.69
CA GLN A 125 12.39 -9.69 8.96
C GLN A 125 11.18 -10.40 9.57
N LEU A 126 10.00 -9.77 9.56
CA LEU A 126 8.75 -10.36 10.04
C LEU A 126 8.39 -11.64 9.30
N ASP A 127 8.56 -11.65 7.98
CA ASP A 127 8.35 -12.84 7.14
C ASP A 127 9.39 -13.95 7.45
N ALA A 128 10.65 -13.58 7.65
CA ALA A 128 11.71 -14.52 8.05
C ALA A 128 11.43 -15.15 9.42
N ASP A 129 10.90 -14.36 10.36
CA ASP A 129 10.50 -14.78 11.71
C ASP A 129 9.15 -15.51 11.74
N LYS A 130 8.47 -15.60 10.59
CA LYS A 130 7.17 -16.28 10.42
C LYS A 130 6.08 -15.74 11.35
N VAL A 131 6.10 -14.42 11.57
CA VAL A 131 5.06 -13.72 12.33
C VAL A 131 3.70 -13.93 11.64
N GLY A 132 2.68 -14.32 12.38
CA GLY A 132 1.34 -14.57 11.85
C GLY A 132 0.65 -13.28 11.39
N PRO A 133 -0.31 -13.33 10.45
CA PRO A 133 -1.01 -12.14 9.92
C PRO A 133 -1.75 -11.27 10.95
N ASP A 134 -1.98 -11.80 12.15
CA ASP A 134 -2.54 -11.09 13.29
C ASP A 134 -1.50 -10.27 14.08
N GLY A 135 -0.24 -10.28 13.64
CA GLY A 135 0.87 -9.60 14.30
C GLY A 135 1.51 -10.43 15.42
N HIS A 136 1.08 -11.68 15.65
CA HIS A 136 1.58 -12.51 16.73
C HIS A 136 2.58 -13.58 16.25
N LEU A 137 3.56 -13.90 17.09
CA LEU A 137 4.48 -15.01 16.85
C LEU A 137 3.74 -16.35 16.98
N LYS A 138 3.84 -17.23 15.98
CA LYS A 138 3.24 -18.57 16.07
C LYS A 138 3.91 -19.39 17.18
N GLY A 139 3.11 -19.87 18.14
CA GLY A 139 3.57 -20.79 19.18
C GLY A 139 4.10 -20.14 20.46
N LYS A 140 3.78 -18.86 20.70
CA LYS A 140 3.93 -18.19 21.99
C LYS A 140 2.58 -17.72 22.52
#